data_AF-A0A4R4L3L4-F1
#
_entry.id   AF-A0A4R4L3L4-F1
#
_cell.length_a   1.000
_cell.length_b   1.000
_cell.length_c   1.000
_cell.angle_alpha   90.00
_cell.angle_beta   90.00
_cell.angle_gamma   90.00
#
_symmetry.space_group_name_H-M   'P 1'
#
loop_
_entity.id
_entity.type
_entity.pdbx_description
1 polymer ?
#
loop_
_entity_poly.entity_id
_entity_poly.type
_entity_poly.pdbx_seq_one_letter_code
_entity_poly.pdbx_strand_id
1 'polypeptide(L)'
;MNISIRVTDPGDAAAHRSLLNRLLGDPYVRENSRISVESTDAEAMGTTADVIQLVLDNGFALANLALAFAQWRHQSDTVAPVVVRVGGMSTVLSLDDMADNKIVHRALSGAPDPRRSRCVLIGVSDYAQLRPLPAVEQNLRRLEEVLTDPGIWGIPRERIHKIDYPESADALEHAIALAAEDAPDALVVYYAGHGLYDAERGLLLALPNASDDSREGTVPWSRLAEVIHQAHAARRVVLLDCCYGGLALESGEAPAPPDLLGAARVEGTYMLAATQKYDEARSPDGEACTAFTGELVQVLSDGVPPGSQPSEFLSLNAIHQEVRKALAAKRRPQPQRHDPGHIGQLPHFHNVARERRTAPRQRRARPRDWLPNRSSRYLVGGAAVLILLAVALWQFGVFSTKNTPLAGVSLTEYCSSQDLKVSGEYCVHPIDLTAACRWEHGRTDLRAKLTSADPNSAICTDSAQEFAKGISKMGGYCKAKTGATDAVATLNNSSHRGTWVCQIKIDMDVACVLKYKKDDLVARQAGDGTWTCYE
;
A
#
# COMPACT_ATOMS: atom_id res chain seq x y z
N MET A 1 -5.43 -4.88 -19.03
CA MET A 1 -4.17 -4.11 -18.78
C MET A 1 -3.73 -3.50 -20.10
N ASN A 2 -3.46 -2.20 -20.14
CA ASN A 2 -3.11 -1.50 -21.39
C ASN A 2 -1.60 -1.31 -21.48
N ILE A 3 -1.02 -1.74 -22.60
CA ILE A 3 0.41 -1.68 -22.89
C ILE A 3 0.57 -0.99 -24.24
N SER A 4 1.38 0.05 -24.28
CA SER A 4 1.76 0.73 -25.52
C SER A 4 3.22 0.41 -25.83
N ILE A 5 3.52 0.01 -27.06
CA ILE A 5 4.86 -0.34 -27.51
C ILE A 5 5.19 0.48 -28.76
N ARG A 6 6.35 1.13 -28.75
CA ARG A 6 6.85 1.92 -29.88
C ARG A 6 8.33 1.63 -30.13
N VAL A 7 8.68 1.34 -31.37
CA VAL A 7 10.08 1.30 -31.83
C VAL A 7 10.55 2.75 -32.04
N THR A 8 11.72 3.13 -31.52
CA THR A 8 12.11 4.55 -31.48
C THR A 8 12.59 5.12 -32.80
N ASP A 9 13.08 4.29 -33.73
CA ASP A 9 13.59 4.75 -35.03
C ASP A 9 12.44 4.91 -36.05
N PRO A 10 12.12 6.15 -36.50
CA PRO A 10 11.08 6.40 -37.50
C PRO A 10 11.40 5.82 -38.89
N GLY A 11 12.67 5.52 -39.18
CA GLY A 11 13.12 4.90 -40.43
C GLY A 11 12.86 3.39 -40.49
N ASP A 12 12.53 2.77 -39.35
CA ASP A 12 12.37 1.32 -39.22
C ASP A 12 10.89 0.90 -39.13
N ALA A 13 10.07 1.40 -40.07
CA ALA A 13 8.70 0.92 -40.26
C ALA A 13 8.66 -0.60 -40.51
N ALA A 14 9.76 -1.19 -40.97
CA ALA A 14 9.95 -2.63 -41.10
C ALA A 14 9.98 -3.33 -39.72
N ALA A 15 10.72 -2.81 -38.74
CA ALA A 15 10.74 -3.33 -37.38
C ALA A 15 9.36 -3.27 -36.71
N HIS A 16 8.65 -2.15 -36.84
CA HIS A 16 7.31 -2.01 -36.29
C HIS A 16 6.34 -3.06 -36.89
N ARG A 17 6.33 -3.21 -38.22
CA ARG A 17 5.54 -4.25 -38.90
C ARG A 17 5.98 -5.67 -38.52
N SER A 18 7.29 -5.88 -38.37
CA SER A 18 7.85 -7.17 -37.96
C SER A 18 7.38 -7.58 -36.56
N LEU A 19 7.42 -6.64 -35.61
CA LEU A 19 6.91 -6.86 -34.25
C LEU A 19 5.40 -7.13 -34.28
N LEU A 20 4.64 -6.30 -34.98
CA LEU A 20 3.19 -6.49 -35.13
C LEU A 20 2.86 -7.87 -35.71
N ASN A 21 3.56 -8.30 -36.76
CA ASN A 21 3.38 -9.60 -37.38
C ASN A 21 3.72 -10.74 -36.42
N ARG A 22 4.77 -10.62 -35.59
CA ARG A 22 5.05 -11.61 -34.55
C ARG A 22 3.90 -11.70 -33.57
N LEU A 23 3.45 -10.57 -33.04
CA LEU A 23 2.42 -10.52 -32.00
C LEU A 23 1.08 -11.08 -32.52
N LEU A 24 0.71 -10.77 -33.76
CA LEU A 24 -0.48 -11.33 -34.42
C LEU A 24 -0.32 -12.82 -34.78
N GLY A 25 0.91 -13.27 -35.04
CA GLY A 25 1.22 -14.65 -35.38
C GLY A 25 1.34 -15.58 -34.17
N ASP A 26 1.48 -15.05 -32.95
CA ASP A 26 1.48 -15.84 -31.72
C ASP A 26 0.04 -16.21 -31.33
N PRO A 27 -0.34 -17.51 -31.34
CA PRO A 27 -1.72 -17.92 -31.08
C PRO A 27 -2.22 -17.49 -29.71
N TYR A 28 -1.34 -17.50 -28.70
CA TYR A 28 -1.70 -17.19 -27.33
C TYR A 28 -1.95 -15.69 -27.16
N VAL A 29 -1.04 -14.85 -27.67
CA VAL A 29 -1.20 -13.40 -27.63
C VAL A 29 -2.47 -12.99 -28.38
N ARG A 30 -2.71 -13.57 -29.56
CA ARG A 30 -3.91 -13.28 -30.37
C ARG A 30 -5.22 -13.65 -29.68
N GLU A 31 -5.25 -14.76 -28.93
CA GLU A 31 -6.47 -15.24 -28.25
C GLU A 31 -6.76 -14.53 -26.93
N ASN A 32 -5.76 -13.91 -26.31
CA ASN A 32 -5.86 -13.33 -24.95
C ASN A 32 -5.53 -11.83 -24.90
N SER A 33 -5.45 -11.18 -26.07
CA SER A 33 -5.23 -9.74 -26.17
C SER A 33 -5.97 -9.11 -27.34
N ARG A 34 -6.28 -7.82 -27.21
CA ARG A 34 -6.69 -6.97 -28.33
C ARG A 34 -5.52 -6.10 -28.74
N ILE A 35 -5.14 -6.17 -30.01
CA ILE A 35 -4.05 -5.39 -30.58
C ILE A 35 -4.63 -4.35 -31.55
N SER A 36 -4.25 -3.09 -31.40
CA SER A 36 -4.53 -2.02 -32.36
C SER A 36 -3.26 -1.23 -32.66
N VAL A 37 -3.21 -0.59 -33.82
CA VAL A 37 -2.10 0.30 -34.21
C VAL A 37 -2.65 1.70 -34.34
N GLU A 38 -2.03 2.64 -33.65
CA GLU A 38 -2.37 4.07 -33.71
C GLU A 38 -1.19 4.81 -34.34
N SER A 39 -1.46 5.60 -35.38
CA SER A 39 -0.49 6.54 -35.94
C SER A 39 -0.50 7.82 -35.11
N THR A 40 0.62 8.16 -34.49
CA THR A 40 0.76 9.43 -33.76
C THR A 40 1.51 10.46 -34.60
N ASP A 41 0.94 11.66 -34.69
CA ASP A 41 1.63 12.83 -35.24
C ASP A 41 2.63 13.30 -34.20
N ALA A 42 3.93 13.07 -34.43
CA ALA A 42 4.96 13.55 -33.52
C ALA A 42 5.11 15.06 -33.66
N GLU A 43 4.56 15.83 -32.71
CA GLU A 43 4.49 17.30 -32.68
C GLU A 43 5.84 18.05 -32.78
N ALA A 44 6.99 17.36 -32.84
CA ALA A 44 8.29 18.02 -32.89
C ALA A 44 9.10 17.85 -34.20
N MET A 45 8.81 16.88 -35.08
CA MET A 45 9.73 16.57 -36.20
C MET A 45 9.11 16.06 -37.52
N GLY A 46 7.78 16.12 -37.71
CA GLY A 46 7.17 15.83 -39.03
C GLY A 46 7.25 14.37 -39.51
N THR A 47 7.48 13.42 -38.60
CA THR A 47 7.44 11.97 -38.88
C THR A 47 6.26 11.33 -38.15
N THR A 48 5.38 10.65 -38.87
CA THR A 48 4.34 9.80 -38.26
C THR A 48 5.01 8.59 -37.60
N ALA A 49 4.65 8.30 -36.35
CA ALA A 49 5.17 7.14 -35.66
C ALA A 49 4.01 6.20 -35.27
N ASP A 50 4.09 4.97 -35.74
CA ASP A 50 3.15 3.92 -35.37
C ASP A 50 3.41 3.45 -33.93
N VAL A 51 2.32 3.28 -33.18
CA VAL A 51 2.32 2.79 -31.81
C VAL A 51 1.43 1.55 -31.74
N ILE A 52 1.96 0.43 -31.24
CA ILE A 52 1.20 -0.79 -30.98
C ILE A 52 0.54 -0.66 -29.61
N GLN A 53 -0.79 -0.68 -29.58
CA GLN A 53 -1.58 -0.76 -28.36
C GLN A 53 -2.02 -2.20 -28.14
N LEU A 54 -1.80 -2.71 -26.92
CA LEU A 54 -2.23 -4.03 -26.49
C LEU A 54 -3.11 -3.91 -25.24
N VAL A 55 -4.26 -4.58 -25.26
CA VAL A 55 -5.12 -4.75 -24.08
C VAL A 55 -5.11 -6.24 -23.71
N LEU A 56 -4.53 -6.57 -22.55
CA LEU A 56 -4.48 -7.94 -22.02
C LEU A 56 -5.69 -8.24 -21.12
N ASP A 57 -6.24 -9.44 -21.27
CA ASP A 57 -7.41 -9.93 -20.53
C ASP A 57 -7.07 -10.49 -19.14
N ASN A 58 -5.83 -10.96 -18.91
CA ASN A 58 -5.36 -11.49 -17.63
C ASN A 58 -3.82 -11.47 -17.50
N GLY A 59 -3.30 -11.81 -16.30
CA GLY A 59 -1.85 -11.84 -16.02
C GLY A 59 -1.09 -13.00 -16.66
N PHE A 60 -1.74 -14.12 -17.02
CA PHE A 60 -1.08 -15.23 -17.73
C PHE A 60 -0.71 -14.82 -19.16
N ALA A 61 -1.42 -13.85 -19.74
CA ALA A 61 -1.08 -13.26 -21.03
C ALA A 61 0.21 -12.43 -21.04
N LEU A 62 0.64 -11.93 -19.89
CA LEU A 62 1.84 -11.11 -19.81
C LEU A 62 3.13 -11.91 -20.03
N ALA A 63 3.24 -13.10 -19.43
CA ALA A 63 4.42 -13.95 -19.57
C ALA A 63 4.60 -14.45 -21.02
N ASN A 64 3.51 -14.84 -21.68
CA ASN A 64 3.54 -15.23 -23.08
C ASN A 64 3.83 -14.04 -24.00
N LEU A 65 3.29 -12.84 -23.69
CA LEU A 65 3.64 -11.61 -24.41
C LEU A 65 5.14 -11.29 -24.30
N ALA A 66 5.73 -11.38 -23.10
CA ALA A 66 7.16 -11.16 -22.90
C ALA A 66 8.01 -12.15 -23.70
N LEU A 67 7.61 -13.42 -23.74
CA LEU A 67 8.28 -14.43 -24.54
C LEU A 67 8.18 -14.16 -26.05
N ALA A 68 6.99 -13.81 -26.55
CA ALA A 68 6.77 -13.48 -27.95
C ALA A 68 7.61 -12.26 -28.37
N PHE A 69 7.68 -11.25 -27.50
CA PHE A 69 8.50 -10.05 -27.70
C PHE A 69 10.01 -10.39 -27.74
N ALA A 70 10.51 -11.17 -26.78
CA ALA A 70 11.91 -11.57 -26.74
C ALA A 70 12.31 -12.44 -27.95
N GLN A 71 11.43 -13.35 -28.38
CA GLN A 71 11.64 -14.17 -29.57
C GLN A 71 11.69 -13.33 -30.84
N TRP A 72 10.78 -12.35 -30.99
CA TRP A 72 10.85 -11.38 -32.09
C TRP A 72 12.20 -10.68 -32.11
N ARG A 73 12.64 -10.15 -30.95
CA ARG A 73 13.90 -9.43 -30.87
C ARG A 73 15.08 -10.28 -31.33
N HIS A 74 15.17 -11.52 -30.86
CA HIS A 74 16.25 -12.44 -31.25
C HIS A 74 16.28 -12.72 -32.76
N GLN A 75 15.13 -12.68 -33.43
CA GLN A 75 15.00 -12.97 -34.86
C GLN A 75 15.02 -11.71 -35.73
N SER A 76 15.04 -10.53 -35.12
CA SER A 76 14.93 -9.26 -35.81
C SER A 76 16.29 -8.59 -35.99
N ASP A 77 16.55 -8.08 -37.18
CA ASP A 77 17.71 -7.24 -37.49
C ASP A 77 17.55 -5.79 -36.94
N THR A 78 16.47 -5.53 -36.17
CA THR A 78 16.23 -4.21 -35.55
C THR A 78 17.36 -3.83 -34.61
N VAL A 79 17.93 -2.64 -34.81
CA VAL A 79 18.97 -2.04 -33.96
C VAL A 79 18.44 -0.88 -33.11
N ALA A 80 17.14 -0.60 -33.17
CA ALA A 80 16.50 0.48 -32.43
C ALA A 80 16.00 0.05 -31.04
N PRO A 81 16.13 0.92 -30.02
CA PRO A 81 15.43 0.76 -28.74
C PRO A 81 13.90 0.69 -28.88
N VAL A 82 13.25 0.14 -27.86
CA VAL A 82 11.79 0.07 -27.78
C VAL A 82 11.31 0.80 -26.53
N VAL A 83 10.31 1.66 -26.70
CA VAL A 83 9.61 2.32 -25.59
C VAL A 83 8.37 1.51 -25.27
N VAL A 84 8.28 1.05 -24.03
CA VAL A 84 7.12 0.38 -23.47
C VAL A 84 6.44 1.31 -22.47
N ARG A 85 5.13 1.53 -22.61
CA ARG A 85 4.33 2.33 -21.68
C ARG A 85 3.24 1.50 -21.03
N VAL A 86 3.20 1.52 -19.69
CA VAL A 86 2.25 0.77 -18.87
C VAL A 86 1.86 1.60 -17.65
N GLY A 87 0.56 1.83 -17.44
CA GLY A 87 0.07 2.54 -16.25
C GLY A 87 0.65 3.95 -16.07
N GLY A 88 0.96 4.66 -17.17
CA GLY A 88 1.61 5.98 -17.13
C GLY A 88 3.14 5.94 -17.00
N MET A 89 3.74 4.77 -16.77
CA MET A 89 5.19 4.60 -16.73
C MET A 89 5.74 4.35 -18.13
N SER A 90 6.89 4.94 -18.46
CA SER A 90 7.58 4.75 -19.74
C SER A 90 8.95 4.14 -19.50
N THR A 91 9.19 2.97 -20.07
CA THR A 91 10.48 2.26 -19.99
C THR A 91 11.09 2.19 -21.38
N VAL A 92 12.30 2.72 -21.54
CA VAL A 92 13.11 2.49 -22.74
C VAL A 92 13.89 1.20 -22.54
N LEU A 93 13.73 0.27 -23.46
CA LEU A 93 14.49 -0.98 -23.55
C LEU A 93 15.55 -0.82 -24.62
N SER A 94 16.82 -0.84 -24.20
CA SER A 94 17.97 -0.94 -25.11
C SER A 94 18.03 -2.33 -25.77
N LEU A 95 18.95 -2.50 -26.72
CA LEU A 95 19.14 -3.80 -27.39
C LEU A 95 19.54 -4.89 -26.41
N ASP A 96 20.43 -4.58 -25.47
CA ASP A 96 20.87 -5.50 -24.43
C ASP A 96 19.73 -5.79 -23.44
N ASP A 97 18.90 -4.79 -23.13
CA ASP A 97 17.77 -4.97 -22.23
C ASP A 97 16.75 -5.98 -22.81
N MET A 98 16.51 -5.91 -24.12
CA MET A 98 15.58 -6.79 -24.79
C MET A 98 16.08 -8.25 -24.91
N ALA A 99 17.37 -8.51 -24.68
CA ALA A 99 17.92 -9.87 -24.62
C ALA A 99 17.62 -10.57 -23.28
N ASP A 100 17.28 -9.81 -22.23
CA ASP A 100 16.94 -10.34 -20.91
C ASP A 100 15.42 -10.39 -20.72
N ASN A 101 14.87 -11.61 -20.78
CA ASN A 101 13.44 -11.86 -20.60
C ASN A 101 12.88 -11.26 -19.30
N LYS A 102 13.68 -11.14 -18.23
CA LYS A 102 13.21 -10.57 -16.96
C LYS A 102 13.02 -9.06 -17.05
N ILE A 103 13.87 -8.35 -17.79
CA ILE A 103 13.72 -6.90 -18.01
C ILE A 103 12.49 -6.64 -18.86
N VAL A 104 12.37 -7.35 -19.97
CA VAL A 104 11.22 -7.25 -20.88
C VAL A 104 9.93 -7.52 -20.12
N HIS A 105 9.90 -8.59 -19.33
CA HIS A 105 8.73 -8.93 -18.52
C HIS A 105 8.36 -7.81 -17.53
N ARG A 106 9.34 -7.19 -16.86
CA ARG A 106 9.10 -6.07 -15.92
C ARG A 106 8.65 -4.80 -16.62
N ALA A 107 9.25 -4.45 -17.74
CA ALA A 107 8.84 -3.31 -18.54
C ALA A 107 7.40 -3.47 -19.04
N LEU A 108 7.04 -4.66 -19.51
CA LEU A 108 5.68 -5.00 -19.92
C LEU A 108 4.71 -5.09 -18.73
N SER A 109 5.19 -5.40 -17.51
CA SER A 109 4.37 -5.40 -16.30
C SER A 109 4.15 -4.00 -15.71
N GLY A 110 5.03 -3.04 -16.04
CA GLY A 110 5.11 -1.74 -15.39
C GLY A 110 5.77 -1.78 -14.00
N ALA A 111 6.47 -2.88 -13.66
CA ALA A 111 7.25 -3.00 -12.43
C ALA A 111 8.63 -2.35 -12.59
N PRO A 112 9.21 -1.76 -11.53
CA PRO A 112 10.53 -1.13 -11.59
C PRO A 112 11.66 -2.15 -11.80
N ASP A 113 12.57 -1.83 -12.71
CA ASP A 113 13.82 -2.54 -12.93
C ASP A 113 14.82 -2.26 -11.80
N PRO A 114 15.23 -3.30 -11.04
CA PRO A 114 16.16 -3.21 -9.92
C PRO A 114 17.52 -2.66 -10.33
N ARG A 115 17.97 -2.95 -11.56
CA ARG A 115 19.26 -2.45 -12.06
C ARG A 115 19.27 -0.95 -12.31
N ARG A 116 18.09 -0.36 -12.43
CA ARG A 116 17.85 1.05 -12.71
C ARG A 116 17.24 1.79 -11.51
N SER A 117 17.24 1.12 -10.36
CA SER A 117 16.70 1.63 -9.09
C SER A 117 17.81 1.77 -8.07
N ARG A 118 17.64 2.64 -7.06
CA ARG A 118 18.55 2.75 -5.91
C ARG A 118 17.77 2.70 -4.61
N CYS A 119 18.37 2.11 -3.59
CA CYS A 119 17.86 2.16 -2.23
C CYS A 119 18.86 2.85 -1.30
N VAL A 120 18.36 3.74 -0.43
CA VAL A 120 19.12 4.28 0.70
C VAL A 120 18.41 3.82 1.97
N LEU A 121 19.07 2.97 2.74
CA LEU A 121 18.54 2.41 3.99
C LEU A 121 19.28 3.05 5.17
N ILE A 122 18.60 3.96 5.86
CA ILE A 122 19.15 4.73 6.98
C ILE A 122 18.60 4.15 8.27
N GLY A 123 19.48 3.83 9.21
CA GLY A 123 19.07 3.39 10.53
C GLY A 123 20.01 3.94 11.60
N VAL A 124 19.43 4.30 12.74
CA VAL A 124 20.18 4.71 13.92
C VAL A 124 19.78 3.81 15.08
N SER A 125 20.67 2.90 15.46
CA SER A 125 20.44 1.92 16.53
C SER A 125 21.00 2.35 17.87
N ASP A 126 22.09 3.14 17.87
CA ASP A 126 22.77 3.60 19.07
C ASP A 126 22.75 5.13 19.15
N TYR A 127 22.57 5.63 20.37
CA TYR A 127 22.41 7.05 20.67
C TYR A 127 23.20 7.40 21.92
N ALA A 128 23.88 8.55 21.88
CA ALA A 128 24.66 9.03 23.02
C ALA A 128 23.78 9.41 24.22
N GLN A 129 22.59 9.96 23.97
CA GLN A 129 21.71 10.50 25.01
C GLN A 129 20.27 9.96 24.95
N LEU A 130 19.79 9.54 23.77
CA LEU A 130 18.49 8.90 23.63
C LEU A 130 18.57 7.40 23.94
N ARG A 131 17.41 6.76 24.15
CA ARG A 131 17.34 5.31 24.35
C ARG A 131 17.82 4.57 23.08
N PRO A 132 18.69 3.55 23.19
CA PRO A 132 19.10 2.75 22.04
C PRO A 132 17.92 1.96 21.44
N LEU A 133 17.98 1.72 20.13
CA LEU A 133 17.01 0.99 19.32
C LEU A 133 17.70 -0.16 18.57
N PRO A 134 18.18 -1.22 19.27
CA PRO A 134 18.97 -2.29 18.65
C PRO A 134 18.25 -3.05 17.52
N ALA A 135 16.91 -3.06 17.53
CA ALA A 135 16.11 -3.66 16.46
C ALA A 135 16.32 -2.98 15.09
N VAL A 136 16.78 -1.73 15.06
CA VAL A 136 17.04 -0.98 13.81
C VAL A 136 18.16 -1.61 12.98
N GLU A 137 19.20 -2.17 13.59
CA GLU A 137 20.23 -2.87 12.81
C GLU A 137 19.65 -4.08 12.07
N GLN A 138 18.76 -4.79 12.75
CA GLN A 138 18.12 -5.97 12.20
C GLN A 138 17.08 -5.60 11.14
N ASN A 139 16.42 -4.44 11.26
CA ASN A 139 15.60 -3.87 10.19
C ASN A 139 16.40 -3.71 8.89
N LEU A 140 17.55 -3.04 8.96
CA LEU A 140 18.38 -2.78 7.78
C LEU A 140 18.87 -4.08 7.14
N ARG A 141 19.34 -5.03 7.97
CA ARG A 141 19.76 -6.37 7.49
C ARG A 141 18.63 -7.09 6.76
N ARG A 142 17.43 -7.16 7.36
CA ARG A 142 16.28 -7.87 6.78
C ARG A 142 15.74 -7.19 5.53
N LEU A 143 15.70 -5.86 5.51
CA LEU A 143 15.30 -5.11 4.32
C LEU A 143 16.27 -5.34 3.17
N GLU A 144 17.58 -5.28 3.41
CA GLU A 144 18.57 -5.62 2.39
C GLU A 144 18.39 -7.05 1.87
N GLU A 145 18.19 -8.04 2.75
CA GLU A 145 17.93 -9.44 2.37
C GLU A 145 16.71 -9.56 1.44
N VAL A 146 15.55 -8.99 1.80
CA VAL A 146 14.34 -9.13 0.97
C VAL A 146 14.38 -8.32 -0.32
N LEU A 147 15.00 -7.14 -0.31
CA LEU A 147 15.11 -6.32 -1.52
C LEU A 147 16.08 -6.95 -2.53
N THR A 148 17.15 -7.59 -2.05
CA THR A 148 18.14 -8.28 -2.90
C THR A 148 17.68 -9.66 -3.38
N ASP A 149 16.62 -10.22 -2.80
CA ASP A 149 16.06 -11.51 -3.23
C ASP A 149 15.53 -11.43 -4.67
N PRO A 150 16.08 -12.21 -5.62
CA PRO A 150 15.65 -12.22 -7.02
C PRO A 150 14.18 -12.63 -7.24
N GLY A 151 13.59 -13.37 -6.29
CA GLY A 151 12.18 -13.77 -6.29
C GLY A 151 11.23 -12.69 -5.75
N ILE A 152 11.75 -11.62 -5.16
CA ILE A 152 10.96 -10.48 -4.64
C ILE A 152 11.21 -9.23 -5.50
N TRP A 153 12.43 -8.70 -5.49
CA TRP A 153 12.81 -7.56 -6.35
C TRP A 153 14.12 -7.80 -7.07
N GLY A 154 15.15 -8.28 -6.37
CA GLY A 154 16.46 -8.59 -6.96
C GLY A 154 17.30 -7.34 -7.22
N ILE A 155 17.22 -6.32 -6.36
CA ILE A 155 18.12 -5.17 -6.47
C ILE A 155 19.57 -5.63 -6.26
N PRO A 156 20.52 -5.25 -7.15
CA PRO A 156 21.93 -5.54 -6.91
C PRO A 156 22.40 -4.90 -5.60
N ARG A 157 23.25 -5.59 -4.83
CA ARG A 157 23.69 -5.11 -3.51
C ARG A 157 24.41 -3.78 -3.59
N GLU A 158 25.21 -3.57 -4.64
CA GLU A 158 25.90 -2.32 -4.95
C GLU A 158 24.95 -1.14 -5.25
N ARG A 159 23.66 -1.41 -5.42
CA ARG A 159 22.59 -0.42 -5.61
C ARG A 159 21.78 -0.16 -4.33
N ILE A 160 22.16 -0.78 -3.21
CA ILE A 160 21.70 -0.45 -1.87
C ILE A 160 22.83 0.26 -1.13
N HIS A 161 22.57 1.46 -0.63
CA HIS A 161 23.45 2.16 0.28
C HIS A 161 22.85 2.10 1.69
N LYS A 162 23.53 1.39 2.60
CA LYS A 162 23.13 1.30 4.02
C LYS A 162 23.93 2.31 4.84
N ILE A 163 23.24 3.04 5.71
CA ILE A 163 23.82 4.00 6.63
C ILE A 163 23.37 3.62 8.04
N ASP A 164 24.25 2.95 8.77
CA ASP A 164 23.98 2.43 10.12
C ASP A 164 24.35 3.45 11.23
N TYR A 165 25.08 4.51 10.85
CA TYR A 165 25.50 5.61 11.73
C TYR A 165 25.62 6.92 10.94
N PRO A 166 24.54 7.70 10.81
CA PRO A 166 24.57 8.95 10.07
C PRO A 166 25.24 10.05 10.89
N GLU A 167 26.39 10.53 10.43
CA GLU A 167 27.21 11.50 11.16
C GLU A 167 26.61 12.92 11.16
N SER A 168 25.92 13.29 10.08
CA SER A 168 25.36 14.63 9.91
C SER A 168 24.19 14.65 8.92
N ALA A 169 23.43 15.75 8.95
CA ALA A 169 22.40 16.02 7.96
C ALA A 169 22.97 16.09 6.53
N ASP A 170 24.11 16.75 6.36
CA ASP A 170 24.78 16.92 5.07
C ASP A 170 25.20 15.57 4.47
N ALA A 171 25.67 14.64 5.32
CA ALA A 171 26.03 13.29 4.89
C ALA A 171 24.80 12.51 4.39
N LEU A 172 23.65 12.65 5.07
CA LEU A 172 22.40 12.02 4.64
C LEU A 172 21.89 12.61 3.32
N GLU A 173 21.87 13.93 3.19
CA GLU A 173 21.49 14.60 1.94
C GLU A 173 22.39 14.16 0.79
N HIS A 174 23.71 14.17 0.99
CA HIS A 174 24.66 13.79 -0.03
C HIS A 174 24.46 12.34 -0.49
N ALA A 175 24.25 11.41 0.44
CA ALA A 175 24.00 10.02 0.10
C ALA A 175 22.69 9.83 -0.69
N ILE A 176 21.63 10.56 -0.32
CA ILE A 176 20.36 10.53 -1.05
C ILE A 176 20.51 11.16 -2.44
N ALA A 177 21.22 12.28 -2.55
CA ALA A 177 21.49 12.95 -3.83
C ALA A 177 22.26 12.05 -4.80
N LEU A 178 23.34 11.41 -4.34
CA LEU A 178 24.11 10.45 -5.15
C LEU A 178 23.24 9.26 -5.61
N ALA A 179 22.37 8.75 -4.75
CA ALA A 179 21.44 7.70 -5.13
C ALA A 179 20.39 8.20 -6.15
N ALA A 180 19.91 9.44 -6.00
CA ALA A 180 18.93 10.05 -6.88
C ALA A 180 19.46 10.28 -8.30
N GLU A 181 20.75 10.61 -8.46
CA GLU A 181 21.39 10.83 -9.76
C GLU A 181 21.35 9.59 -10.67
N ASP A 182 21.42 8.39 -10.08
CA ASP A 182 21.46 7.12 -10.81
C ASP A 182 20.27 6.23 -10.44
N ALA A 183 19.07 6.78 -10.31
CA ALA A 183 17.85 6.01 -10.03
C ALA A 183 16.71 6.29 -11.02
N PRO A 184 16.93 6.14 -12.34
CA PRO A 184 15.94 6.56 -13.34
C PRO A 184 14.58 5.84 -13.20
N ASP A 185 14.53 4.65 -12.60
CA ASP A 185 13.29 3.88 -12.50
C ASP A 185 12.62 3.95 -11.11
N ALA A 186 13.39 3.73 -10.03
CA ALA A 186 12.90 3.90 -8.67
C ALA A 186 13.98 4.33 -7.66
N LEU A 187 13.67 5.32 -6.84
CA LEU A 187 14.42 5.69 -5.66
C LEU A 187 13.63 5.28 -4.41
N VAL A 188 14.20 4.43 -3.57
CA VAL A 188 13.61 4.02 -2.29
C VAL A 188 14.47 4.59 -1.16
N VAL A 189 13.89 5.40 -0.29
CA VAL A 189 14.55 5.89 0.93
C VAL A 189 13.83 5.34 2.15
N TYR A 190 14.56 4.63 3.00
CA TYR A 190 14.08 4.10 4.26
C TYR A 190 14.81 4.78 5.42
N TYR A 191 14.08 5.20 6.44
CA TYR A 191 14.63 5.69 7.69
C TYR A 191 14.03 4.95 8.89
N ALA A 192 14.87 4.51 9.82
CA ALA A 192 14.45 3.99 11.12
C ALA A 192 15.27 4.56 12.27
N GLY A 193 14.59 4.99 13.32
CA GLY A 193 15.22 5.61 14.49
C GLY A 193 14.21 6.45 15.27
N HIS A 194 14.71 7.29 16.16
CA HIS A 194 13.86 8.28 16.84
C HIS A 194 13.40 9.35 15.86
N GLY A 195 12.12 9.69 15.98
CA GLY A 195 11.53 10.87 15.37
C GLY A 195 11.07 11.79 16.50
N LEU A 196 11.38 13.07 16.38
CA LEU A 196 11.05 14.10 17.36
C LEU A 196 10.09 15.10 16.74
N TYR A 197 9.10 15.54 17.50
CA TYR A 197 8.19 16.61 17.08
C TYR A 197 8.79 17.97 17.38
N ASP A 198 8.74 18.86 16.40
CA ASP A 198 9.04 20.27 16.53
C ASP A 198 7.89 21.13 16.00
N ALA A 199 7.51 22.16 16.75
CA ALA A 199 6.35 22.98 16.42
C ALA A 199 6.54 23.83 15.15
N GLU A 200 7.78 24.21 14.83
CA GLU A 200 8.09 25.03 13.65
C GLU A 200 8.52 24.18 12.47
N ARG A 201 9.34 23.14 12.72
CA ARG A 201 9.99 22.34 11.68
C ARG A 201 9.31 21.00 11.40
N GLY A 202 8.25 20.67 12.15
CA GLY A 202 7.51 19.42 12.00
C GLY A 202 8.31 18.22 12.48
N LEU A 203 8.51 17.23 11.60
CA LEU A 203 9.26 16.02 11.94
C LEU A 203 10.77 16.27 11.91
N LEU A 204 11.45 15.96 13.01
CA LEU A 204 12.90 15.91 13.10
C LEU A 204 13.36 14.46 13.23
N LEU A 205 14.33 14.04 12.41
CA LEU A 205 14.97 12.73 12.45
C LEU A 205 16.21 12.80 13.34
N ALA A 206 16.30 11.93 14.34
CA ALA A 206 17.41 11.94 15.30
C ALA A 206 18.68 11.27 14.74
N LEU A 207 19.81 11.97 14.81
CA LEU A 207 21.15 11.43 14.57
C LEU A 207 21.72 10.83 15.87
N PRO A 208 22.84 10.09 15.83
CA PRO A 208 23.40 9.42 17.01
C PRO A 208 23.69 10.33 18.21
N ASN A 209 23.98 11.62 17.98
CA ASN A 209 24.24 12.61 19.02
C ASN A 209 23.00 13.40 19.46
N ALA A 210 21.80 13.06 18.98
CA ALA A 210 20.55 13.71 19.38
C ALA A 210 20.29 13.56 20.89
N SER A 211 19.51 14.49 21.44
CA SER A 211 19.07 14.51 22.83
C SER A 211 17.63 15.02 22.93
N ASP A 212 16.96 14.78 24.05
CA ASP A 212 15.60 15.31 24.29
C ASP A 212 15.62 16.83 24.55
N ASP A 213 16.74 17.36 25.07
CA ASP A 213 16.87 18.75 25.53
C ASP A 213 17.35 19.72 24.44
N SER A 214 17.85 19.21 23.32
CA SER A 214 18.41 20.02 22.22
C SER A 214 17.95 19.53 20.86
N ARG A 215 17.82 20.47 19.92
CA ARG A 215 17.61 20.14 18.49
C ARG A 215 18.92 19.90 17.75
N GLU A 216 20.06 20.13 18.41
CA GLU A 216 21.36 19.72 17.89
C GLU A 216 21.40 18.19 17.73
N GLY A 217 22.00 17.71 16.64
CA GLY A 217 21.99 16.28 16.32
C GLY A 217 20.67 15.78 15.72
N THR A 218 19.84 16.65 15.15
CA THR A 218 18.62 16.25 14.42
C THR A 218 18.60 16.80 12.99
N VAL A 219 17.82 16.17 12.12
CA VAL A 219 17.63 16.57 10.72
C VAL A 219 16.15 16.81 10.47
N PRO A 220 15.72 18.04 10.10
CA PRO A 220 14.36 18.27 9.67
C PRO A 220 14.00 17.40 8.46
N TRP A 221 12.83 16.76 8.48
CA TRP A 221 12.36 15.92 7.37
C TRP A 221 12.34 16.69 6.05
N SER A 222 11.90 17.95 6.08
CA SER A 222 11.87 18.84 4.90
C SER A 222 13.20 18.92 4.15
N ARG A 223 14.32 18.84 4.89
CA ARG A 223 15.66 18.86 4.32
C ARG A 223 15.91 17.65 3.42
N LEU A 224 15.58 16.44 3.87
CA LEU A 224 15.71 15.23 3.05
C LEU A 224 14.63 15.15 1.96
N ALA A 225 13.42 15.62 2.28
CA ALA A 225 12.29 15.68 1.37
C ALA A 225 12.61 16.48 0.09
N GLU A 226 13.33 17.60 0.23
CA GLU A 226 13.74 18.44 -0.89
C GLU A 226 14.72 17.73 -1.84
N VAL A 227 15.72 17.03 -1.29
CA VAL A 227 16.66 16.22 -2.10
C VAL A 227 15.92 15.10 -2.85
N ILE A 228 14.97 14.44 -2.19
CA ILE A 228 14.14 13.39 -2.82
C ILE A 228 13.23 13.98 -3.91
N HIS A 229 12.69 15.18 -3.69
CA HIS A 229 11.85 15.86 -4.66
C HIS A 229 12.60 16.13 -5.97
N GLN A 230 13.87 16.53 -5.88
CA GLN A 230 14.72 16.84 -7.03
C GLN A 230 15.13 15.60 -7.83
N ALA A 231 14.92 14.39 -7.30
CA ALA A 231 15.22 13.15 -8.02
C ALA A 231 14.36 13.00 -9.29
N HIS A 232 15.01 12.69 -10.42
CA HIS A 232 14.36 12.37 -11.69
C HIS A 232 13.83 10.92 -11.76
N ALA A 233 13.77 10.23 -10.62
CA ALA A 233 13.30 8.86 -10.53
C ALA A 233 11.81 8.77 -10.90
N ALA A 234 11.47 7.84 -11.79
CA ALA A 234 10.09 7.64 -12.22
C ALA A 234 9.17 7.22 -11.06
N ARG A 235 9.73 6.56 -10.03
CA ARG A 235 9.07 6.24 -8.77
C ARG A 235 9.94 6.70 -7.61
N ARG A 236 9.39 7.56 -6.75
CA ARG A 236 10.01 7.95 -5.47
C ARG A 236 9.19 7.31 -4.36
N VAL A 237 9.84 6.52 -3.51
CA VAL A 237 9.21 5.77 -2.42
C VAL A 237 9.96 6.07 -1.13
N VAL A 238 9.25 6.55 -0.12
CA VAL A 238 9.80 6.83 1.21
C VAL A 238 9.11 5.95 2.25
N LEU A 239 9.90 5.31 3.09
CA LEU A 239 9.46 4.48 4.20
C LEU A 239 10.02 5.05 5.51
N LEU A 240 9.15 5.51 6.41
CA LEU A 240 9.55 6.12 7.69
C LEU A 240 9.12 5.24 8.87
N ASP A 241 10.09 4.67 9.58
CA ASP A 241 9.90 3.88 10.79
C ASP A 241 10.40 4.63 12.04
N CYS A 242 9.65 5.66 12.41
CA CYS A 242 9.96 6.51 13.56
C CYS A 242 8.68 7.08 14.18
N CYS A 243 8.76 7.51 15.44
CA CYS A 243 7.69 8.24 16.11
C CYS A 243 7.35 9.51 15.31
N TYR A 244 6.07 9.88 15.32
CA TYR A 244 5.58 11.06 14.59
C TYR A 244 5.81 11.04 13.06
N GLY A 245 6.17 9.88 12.48
CA GLY A 245 6.40 9.76 11.04
C GLY A 245 5.22 10.21 10.17
N GLY A 246 3.99 10.14 10.71
CA GLY A 246 2.79 10.67 10.04
C GLY A 246 2.81 12.18 9.78
N LEU A 247 3.62 12.97 10.51
CA LEU A 247 3.82 14.40 10.24
C LEU A 247 4.42 14.67 8.86
N ALA A 248 5.24 13.75 8.35
CA ALA A 248 5.84 13.85 7.03
C ALA A 248 4.82 13.75 5.88
N LEU A 249 3.58 13.36 6.19
CA LEU A 249 2.51 13.14 5.21
C LEU A 249 1.57 14.35 5.07
N GLU A 250 1.76 15.42 5.86
CA GLU A 250 0.89 16.61 5.79
C GLU A 250 1.26 17.53 4.62
N SER A 251 0.24 18.07 3.95
CA SER A 251 0.35 19.25 3.07
C SER A 251 0.22 20.51 3.92
N GLY A 252 1.03 21.53 3.65
CA GLY A 252 1.04 22.82 4.35
C GLY A 252 -0.23 23.67 4.18
N GLU A 253 -1.39 23.19 4.65
CA GLU A 253 -2.66 23.91 4.68
C GLU A 253 -2.94 24.60 6.02
N ALA A 254 -1.91 24.79 6.86
CA ALA A 254 -1.95 25.84 7.88
C ALA A 254 -1.60 27.18 7.21
N PRO A 255 -2.22 28.32 7.59
CA PRO A 255 -1.84 29.63 7.08
C PRO A 255 -0.45 29.98 7.63
N ALA A 256 0.59 29.51 6.95
CA ALA A 256 1.97 29.90 7.19
C ALA A 256 2.37 30.99 6.17
N PRO A 257 3.27 31.92 6.54
CA PRO A 257 3.87 32.86 5.60
C PRO A 257 4.49 32.13 4.39
N PRO A 258 4.56 32.77 3.20
CA PRO A 258 5.00 32.13 1.94
C PRO A 258 6.38 31.43 1.99
N ASP A 259 7.23 31.78 2.96
CA ASP A 259 8.60 31.27 3.09
C ASP A 259 8.73 30.07 4.06
N LEU A 260 7.62 29.51 4.58
CA LEU A 260 7.62 28.48 5.64
C LEU A 260 6.74 27.24 5.31
N LEU A 261 6.91 26.65 4.12
CA LEU A 261 6.34 25.34 3.75
C LEU A 261 7.21 24.17 4.30
N GLY A 262 7.45 24.15 5.60
CA GLY A 262 8.52 23.36 6.23
C GLY A 262 8.25 21.87 6.51
N ALA A 263 7.11 21.27 6.13
CA ALA A 263 6.80 19.87 6.44
C ALA A 263 6.10 19.11 5.30
N ALA A 264 6.15 19.64 4.08
CA ALA A 264 5.29 19.21 2.99
C ALA A 264 5.59 17.79 2.48
N ARG A 265 4.52 17.01 2.32
CA ARG A 265 4.35 15.99 1.28
C ARG A 265 5.25 16.26 0.06
N VAL A 266 6.12 15.32 -0.28
CA VAL A 266 6.92 15.42 -1.51
C VAL A 266 6.03 15.12 -2.70
N GLU A 267 5.78 16.12 -3.54
CA GLU A 267 4.96 15.94 -4.74
C GLU A 267 5.52 14.81 -5.62
N GLY A 268 4.62 13.94 -6.10
CA GLY A 268 4.99 12.78 -6.92
C GLY A 268 5.84 11.72 -6.19
N THR A 269 5.80 11.67 -4.86
CA THR A 269 6.46 10.64 -4.03
C THR A 269 5.44 9.85 -3.23
N TYR A 270 5.55 8.53 -3.28
CA TYR A 270 4.79 7.63 -2.41
C TYR A 270 5.47 7.56 -1.04
N MET A 271 4.70 7.68 0.04
CA MET A 271 5.23 7.62 1.39
C MET A 271 4.44 6.65 2.26
N LEU A 272 5.14 5.91 3.12
CA LEU A 272 4.57 5.01 4.11
C LEU A 272 5.26 5.29 5.46
N ALA A 273 4.48 5.72 6.45
CA ALA A 273 4.96 5.99 7.80
C ALA A 273 4.43 4.94 8.78
N ALA A 274 5.27 4.47 9.71
CA ALA A 274 4.93 3.45 10.69
C ALA A 274 3.79 3.84 11.63
N THR A 275 3.57 5.14 11.83
CA THR A 275 2.61 5.67 12.81
C THR A 275 1.76 6.82 12.25
N GLN A 276 0.73 7.18 13.00
CA GLN A 276 -0.03 8.41 12.80
C GLN A 276 0.71 9.62 13.40
N LYS A 277 0.21 10.83 13.12
CA LYS A 277 0.82 12.13 13.45
C LYS A 277 1.39 12.26 14.86
N TYR A 278 0.65 11.81 15.87
CA TYR A 278 1.04 11.92 17.30
C TYR A 278 1.22 10.57 17.97
N ASP A 279 1.34 9.51 17.17
CA ASP A 279 1.54 8.15 17.65
C ASP A 279 3.02 7.81 17.67
N GLU A 280 3.42 7.09 18.72
CA GLU A 280 4.77 6.56 18.90
C GLU A 280 4.96 5.25 18.12
N ALA A 281 6.12 5.11 17.48
CA ALA A 281 6.51 3.88 16.81
C ALA A 281 6.95 2.86 17.87
N ARG A 282 6.69 1.57 17.60
CA ARG A 282 7.00 0.51 18.57
C ARG A 282 8.20 -0.32 18.12
N SER A 283 9.18 -0.43 19.03
CA SER A 283 10.24 -1.42 19.00
C SER A 283 10.06 -2.34 20.22
N PRO A 284 9.33 -3.47 20.09
CA PRO A 284 9.08 -4.35 21.23
C PRO A 284 10.36 -5.04 21.72
N ASP A 285 10.51 -5.16 23.04
CA ASP A 285 11.64 -5.86 23.64
C ASP A 285 11.65 -7.34 23.22
N GLY A 286 12.81 -7.82 22.76
CA GLY A 286 13.02 -9.22 22.37
C GLY A 286 12.52 -9.58 20.96
N GLU A 287 11.90 -8.66 20.22
CA GLU A 287 11.61 -8.87 18.80
C GLU A 287 12.84 -8.55 17.94
N ALA A 288 12.97 -9.27 16.82
CA ALA A 288 14.10 -9.10 15.93
C ALA A 288 14.08 -7.72 15.25
N CYS A 289 12.91 -7.26 14.80
CA CYS A 289 12.73 -5.99 14.10
C CYS A 289 11.77 -5.08 14.89
N THR A 290 11.74 -3.80 14.53
CA THR A 290 10.65 -2.91 14.95
C THR A 290 9.31 -3.45 14.45
N ALA A 291 8.21 -3.04 15.09
CA ALA A 291 6.88 -3.52 14.77
C ALA A 291 6.54 -3.35 13.29
N PHE A 292 6.72 -2.14 12.75
CA PHE A 292 6.39 -1.82 11.36
C PHE A 292 7.28 -2.58 10.37
N THR A 293 8.60 -2.50 10.55
CA THR A 293 9.53 -3.16 9.61
C THR A 293 9.43 -4.68 9.66
N GLY A 294 9.15 -5.26 10.83
CA GLY A 294 8.89 -6.70 10.97
C GLY A 294 7.73 -7.18 10.09
N GLU A 295 6.57 -6.51 10.15
CA GLU A 295 5.44 -6.88 9.28
C GLU A 295 5.71 -6.57 7.80
N LEU A 296 6.41 -5.46 7.49
CA LEU A 296 6.78 -5.12 6.11
C LEU A 296 7.65 -6.20 5.47
N VAL A 297 8.71 -6.62 6.16
CA VAL A 297 9.60 -7.71 5.73
C VAL A 297 8.81 -9.00 5.58
N GLN A 298 7.90 -9.29 6.51
CA GLN A 298 7.08 -10.50 6.45
C GLN A 298 6.17 -10.52 5.22
N VAL A 299 5.46 -9.43 4.93
CA VAL A 299 4.59 -9.30 3.76
C VAL A 299 5.37 -9.47 2.46
N LEU A 300 6.56 -8.88 2.35
CA LEU A 300 7.41 -9.03 1.17
C LEU A 300 7.93 -10.47 1.02
N SER A 301 8.31 -11.13 2.12
CA SER A 301 8.91 -12.47 2.11
C SER A 301 7.89 -13.58 1.88
N ASP A 302 6.75 -13.51 2.55
CA ASP A 302 5.71 -14.55 2.48
C ASP A 302 4.79 -14.34 1.25
N GLY A 303 4.71 -13.10 0.78
CA GLY A 303 3.75 -12.68 -0.22
C GLY A 303 2.32 -12.61 0.33
N VAL A 304 1.40 -12.15 -0.52
CA VAL A 304 -0.02 -12.04 -0.18
C VAL A 304 -0.78 -13.12 -0.93
N PRO A 305 -1.45 -14.08 -0.26
CA PRO A 305 -2.23 -15.10 -0.94
C PRO A 305 -3.21 -14.47 -1.91
N PRO A 306 -3.29 -14.93 -3.17
CA PRO A 306 -4.19 -14.34 -4.14
C PRO A 306 -5.65 -14.56 -3.70
N GLY A 307 -6.41 -13.47 -3.63
CA GLY A 307 -7.87 -13.51 -3.53
C GLY A 307 -8.52 -13.90 -4.86
N SER A 308 -9.69 -13.32 -5.18
CA SER A 308 -10.47 -13.60 -6.40
C SER A 308 -9.74 -13.29 -7.72
N GLN A 309 -8.67 -12.48 -7.68
CA GLN A 309 -7.83 -12.16 -8.84
C GLN A 309 -6.36 -12.29 -8.46
N PRO A 310 -5.59 -13.21 -9.07
CA PRO A 310 -4.18 -13.39 -8.78
C PRO A 310 -3.32 -12.34 -9.50
N SER A 311 -2.80 -11.37 -8.75
CA SER A 311 -1.74 -10.47 -9.24
C SER A 311 -0.36 -11.10 -9.04
N GLU A 312 0.46 -11.09 -10.10
CA GLU A 312 1.86 -11.54 -10.04
C GLU A 312 2.73 -10.62 -9.19
N PHE A 313 2.40 -9.33 -9.16
CA PHE A 313 3.15 -8.33 -8.41
C PHE A 313 2.28 -7.76 -7.29
N LEU A 314 2.91 -7.48 -6.15
CA LEU A 314 2.38 -6.64 -5.09
C LEU A 314 2.59 -5.18 -5.45
N SER A 315 1.52 -4.39 -5.32
CA SER A 315 1.60 -2.94 -5.33
C SER A 315 1.91 -2.40 -3.93
N LEU A 316 2.41 -1.17 -3.83
CA LEU A 316 2.67 -0.55 -2.52
C LEU A 316 1.39 -0.40 -1.69
N ASN A 317 0.24 -0.20 -2.33
CA ASN A 317 -1.05 -0.14 -1.66
C ASN A 317 -1.49 -1.48 -1.10
N ALA A 318 -1.24 -2.57 -1.82
CA ALA A 318 -1.49 -3.91 -1.31
C ALA A 318 -0.59 -4.20 -0.09
N ILE A 319 0.69 -3.85 -0.18
CA ILE A 319 1.64 -3.99 0.94
C ILE A 319 1.17 -3.18 2.15
N HIS A 320 0.81 -1.91 1.96
CA HIS A 320 0.27 -1.07 3.03
C HIS A 320 -0.94 -1.70 3.71
N GLN A 321 -1.90 -2.21 2.92
CA GLN A 321 -3.11 -2.83 3.47
C GLN A 321 -2.79 -4.07 4.31
N GLU A 322 -1.91 -4.95 3.84
CA GLU A 322 -1.56 -6.17 4.57
C GLU A 322 -0.73 -5.88 5.82
N VAL A 323 0.24 -4.97 5.74
CA VAL A 323 1.00 -4.51 6.92
C VAL A 323 0.06 -3.89 7.95
N ARG A 324 -0.89 -3.04 7.52
CA ARG A 324 -1.88 -2.43 8.41
C ARG A 324 -2.77 -3.47 9.07
N LYS A 325 -3.27 -4.47 8.33
CA LYS A 325 -4.07 -5.58 8.89
C LYS A 325 -3.28 -6.36 9.94
N ALA A 326 -2.04 -6.71 9.66
CA ALA A 326 -1.17 -7.47 10.56
C ALA A 326 -0.88 -6.68 11.86
N LEU A 327 -0.55 -5.39 11.74
CA LEU A 327 -0.32 -4.52 12.90
C LEU A 327 -1.60 -4.32 13.74
N ALA A 328 -2.75 -4.12 13.09
CA ALA A 328 -4.03 -3.99 13.78
C ALA A 328 -4.40 -5.26 14.56
N ALA A 329 -4.20 -6.45 13.98
CA ALA A 329 -4.43 -7.73 14.66
C ALA A 329 -3.55 -7.89 15.92
N LYS A 330 -2.34 -7.33 15.90
CA LYS A 330 -1.39 -7.30 17.02
C LYS A 330 -1.59 -6.09 17.97
N ARG A 331 -2.64 -5.27 17.76
CA ARG A 331 -2.91 -4.02 18.51
C ARG A 331 -1.73 -3.05 18.53
N ARG A 332 -1.02 -2.95 17.40
CA ARG A 332 0.14 -2.06 17.19
C ARG A 332 -0.29 -0.79 16.44
N PRO A 333 0.52 0.29 16.49
CA PRO A 333 0.28 1.48 15.68
C PRO A 333 0.06 1.12 14.21
N GLN A 334 -0.94 1.75 13.59
CA GLN A 334 -1.28 1.48 12.20
C GLN A 334 -0.53 2.46 11.29
N PRO A 335 0.06 1.98 10.18
CA PRO A 335 0.84 2.82 9.31
C PRO A 335 -0.05 3.72 8.46
N GLN A 336 0.42 4.93 8.23
CA GLN A 336 -0.21 5.89 7.33
C GLN A 336 0.48 5.91 5.97
N ARG A 337 -0.29 6.23 4.94
CA ARG A 337 0.15 6.23 3.55
C ARG A 337 -0.16 7.58 2.91
N HIS A 338 0.79 8.09 2.15
CA HIS A 338 0.57 9.12 1.15
C HIS A 338 0.84 8.54 -0.25
N ASP A 339 -0.14 8.66 -1.16
CA ASP A 339 0.00 8.22 -2.55
C ASP A 339 -0.30 9.40 -3.47
N PRO A 340 0.62 9.79 -4.38
CA PRO A 340 0.40 10.88 -5.31
C PRO A 340 -0.62 10.52 -6.41
N GLY A 341 -1.21 9.33 -6.37
CA GLY A 341 -2.41 8.95 -7.12
C GLY A 341 -2.17 7.79 -8.08
N HIS A 342 -0.94 7.61 -8.55
CA HIS A 342 -0.59 6.57 -9.52
C HIS A 342 0.43 5.56 -8.97
N ILE A 343 1.46 5.99 -8.24
CA ILE A 343 2.58 5.12 -7.83
C ILE A 343 2.13 3.94 -6.97
N GLY A 344 1.22 4.17 -6.02
CA GLY A 344 0.84 3.14 -5.05
C GLY A 344 0.11 1.94 -5.65
N GLN A 345 -0.53 2.11 -6.81
CA GLN A 345 -1.29 1.07 -7.49
C GLN A 345 -0.44 0.26 -8.48
N LEU A 346 0.72 0.78 -8.87
CA LEU A 346 1.59 0.14 -9.84
C LEU A 346 2.24 -1.12 -9.26
N PRO A 347 2.47 -2.14 -10.09
CA PRO A 347 3.33 -3.28 -9.76
C PRO A 347 4.69 -2.84 -9.21
N HIS A 348 5.14 -3.45 -8.11
CA HIS A 348 6.46 -3.18 -7.53
C HIS A 348 7.23 -4.47 -7.28
N PHE A 349 6.76 -5.32 -6.37
CA PHE A 349 7.48 -6.51 -5.91
C PHE A 349 6.81 -7.78 -6.42
N HIS A 350 7.55 -8.80 -6.80
CA HIS A 350 6.97 -10.10 -7.14
C HIS A 350 6.27 -10.71 -5.92
N ASN A 351 5.10 -11.29 -6.14
CA ASN A 351 4.30 -11.93 -5.10
C ASN A 351 4.70 -13.41 -4.93
N VAL A 352 5.58 -13.67 -3.96
CA VAL A 352 6.16 -15.00 -3.68
C VAL A 352 5.11 -16.07 -3.34
N ALA A 353 3.94 -15.67 -2.81
CA ALA A 353 2.85 -16.59 -2.49
C ALA A 353 2.33 -17.39 -3.71
N ARG A 354 2.54 -16.87 -4.93
CA ARG A 354 2.18 -17.56 -6.18
C ARG A 354 3.11 -18.75 -6.46
N GLU A 355 4.42 -18.58 -6.31
CA GLU A 355 5.41 -19.61 -6.68
C GLU A 355 5.30 -20.86 -5.80
N ARG A 356 4.99 -20.66 -4.50
CA ARG A 356 4.75 -21.79 -3.57
C ARG A 356 3.56 -22.67 -3.99
N ARG A 357 2.62 -22.13 -4.78
CA ARG A 357 1.45 -22.88 -5.27
C ARG A 357 1.69 -23.52 -6.64
N THR A 358 2.56 -22.95 -7.48
CA THR A 358 2.89 -23.47 -8.82
C THR A 358 4.06 -24.46 -8.81
N ALA A 359 4.89 -24.50 -7.77
CA ALA A 359 5.91 -25.52 -7.62
C ALA A 359 5.25 -26.92 -7.60
N PRO A 360 5.54 -27.81 -8.57
CA PRO A 360 5.11 -29.19 -8.48
C PRO A 360 5.71 -29.75 -7.19
N ARG A 361 4.89 -30.38 -6.34
CA ARG A 361 5.39 -31.20 -5.21
C ARG A 361 6.31 -32.27 -5.79
N GLN A 362 7.60 -31.97 -5.90
CA GLN A 362 8.62 -32.96 -6.19
C GLN A 362 8.63 -33.89 -4.98
N ARG A 363 7.89 -35.00 -5.08
CA ARG A 363 8.16 -36.18 -4.26
C ARG A 363 9.62 -36.51 -4.54
N ARG A 364 10.49 -36.22 -3.57
CA ARG A 364 11.87 -36.74 -3.52
C ARG A 364 11.80 -38.21 -3.93
N ALA A 365 12.32 -38.52 -5.10
CA ALA A 365 12.50 -39.89 -5.55
C ALA A 365 13.49 -40.52 -4.55
N ARG A 366 13.02 -41.51 -3.79
CA ARG A 366 13.93 -42.35 -3.00
C ARG A 366 14.76 -43.20 -3.96
N PRO A 367 16.03 -43.51 -3.62
CA PRO A 367 16.86 -44.41 -4.40
C PRO A 367 16.14 -45.75 -4.61
N ARG A 368 16.18 -46.26 -5.83
CA ARG A 368 15.64 -47.56 -6.21
C ARG A 368 16.55 -48.66 -5.67
N ASP A 369 16.14 -49.30 -4.57
CA ASP A 369 16.64 -50.61 -4.21
C ASP A 369 15.69 -51.71 -4.70
N TRP A 370 16.32 -52.74 -5.24
CA TRP A 370 15.79 -53.79 -6.10
C TRP A 370 15.30 -54.97 -5.25
N LEU A 371 14.00 -55.28 -5.21
CA LEU A 371 13.51 -56.58 -4.70
C LEU A 371 12.24 -57.07 -5.42
N PRO A 372 12.04 -58.40 -5.53
CA PRO A 372 11.26 -59.02 -6.59
C PRO A 372 9.77 -59.22 -6.26
N ASN A 373 9.05 -59.41 -7.35
CA ASN A 373 7.62 -59.61 -7.56
C ASN A 373 6.93 -60.61 -6.59
N ARG A 374 5.92 -60.16 -5.84
CA ARG A 374 4.86 -61.03 -5.28
C ARG A 374 3.48 -60.33 -5.23
N SER A 375 2.62 -60.82 -6.12
CA SER A 375 1.17 -61.00 -6.01
C SER A 375 0.29 -59.88 -5.42
N SER A 376 -0.38 -59.21 -6.36
CA SER A 376 -1.72 -58.61 -6.27
C SER A 376 -2.68 -59.36 -5.34
N ARG A 377 -3.31 -58.63 -4.39
CA ARG A 377 -4.69 -58.92 -3.89
C ARG A 377 -5.28 -57.94 -2.85
N TYR A 378 -4.92 -56.66 -2.76
CA TYR A 378 -5.64 -55.72 -1.86
C TYR A 378 -5.66 -54.26 -2.36
N LEU A 379 -6.31 -53.98 -3.49
CA LEU A 379 -6.45 -52.59 -3.98
C LEU A 379 -7.84 -52.22 -4.51
N VAL A 380 -8.89 -52.97 -4.17
CA VAL A 380 -10.26 -52.63 -4.59
C VAL A 380 -11.12 -52.04 -3.44
N GLY A 381 -10.68 -52.12 -2.19
CA GLY A 381 -11.45 -51.63 -1.04
C GLY A 381 -11.28 -50.14 -0.67
N GLY A 382 -10.13 -49.52 -0.97
CA GLY A 382 -9.78 -48.20 -0.42
C GLY A 382 -10.41 -47.01 -1.14
N ALA A 383 -10.65 -47.11 -2.45
CA ALA A 383 -11.20 -45.99 -3.23
C ALA A 383 -12.68 -45.73 -2.93
N ALA A 384 -13.46 -46.79 -2.69
CA ALA A 384 -14.88 -46.66 -2.36
C ALA A 384 -15.08 -45.97 -1.00
N VAL A 385 -14.22 -46.24 -0.01
CA VAL A 385 -14.30 -45.64 1.33
C VAL A 385 -13.96 -44.14 1.30
N LEU A 386 -12.98 -43.72 0.48
CA LEU A 386 -12.62 -42.31 0.35
C LEU A 386 -13.66 -41.49 -0.42
N ILE A 387 -14.30 -42.08 -1.44
CA ILE A 387 -15.39 -41.44 -2.17
C ILE A 387 -16.63 -41.29 -1.26
N LEU A 388 -16.95 -42.31 -0.47
CA LEU A 388 -18.04 -42.25 0.50
C LEU A 388 -17.77 -41.21 1.61
N LEU A 389 -16.53 -41.07 2.06
CA LEU A 389 -16.13 -40.01 3.00
C LEU A 389 -16.23 -38.61 2.38
N ALA A 390 -15.84 -38.43 1.12
CA ALA A 390 -15.98 -37.14 0.44
C ALA A 390 -17.44 -36.76 0.20
N VAL A 391 -18.29 -37.73 -0.16
CA VAL A 391 -19.75 -37.53 -0.34
C VAL A 391 -20.42 -37.26 1.00
N ALA A 392 -20.02 -37.95 2.07
CA ALA A 392 -20.50 -37.66 3.42
C ALA A 392 -20.09 -36.26 3.87
N LEU A 393 -18.83 -35.85 3.68
CA LEU A 393 -18.36 -34.49 4.02
C LEU A 393 -19.08 -33.40 3.20
N TRP A 394 -19.53 -33.71 1.99
CA TRP A 394 -20.35 -32.82 1.18
C TRP A 394 -21.80 -32.73 1.70
N GLN A 395 -22.39 -33.84 2.15
CA GLN A 395 -23.69 -33.83 2.85
C GLN A 395 -23.65 -33.16 4.23
N PHE A 396 -22.48 -33.11 4.88
CA PHE A 396 -22.27 -32.48 6.19
C PHE A 396 -21.70 -31.05 6.14
N GLY A 397 -21.66 -30.38 4.98
CA GLY A 397 -21.50 -28.92 4.88
C GLY A 397 -20.09 -28.34 5.14
N VAL A 398 -19.03 -29.15 5.10
CA VAL A 398 -17.65 -28.71 5.42
C VAL A 398 -17.04 -27.79 4.35
N PHE A 399 -17.67 -27.66 3.17
CA PHE A 399 -17.29 -26.74 2.08
C PHE A 399 -18.44 -25.81 1.64
N SER A 400 -19.19 -25.25 2.60
CA SER A 400 -20.27 -24.32 2.28
C SER A 400 -19.72 -22.93 1.91
N THR A 401 -19.79 -22.56 0.63
CA THR A 401 -19.77 -21.15 0.22
C THR A 401 -21.07 -20.51 0.68
N LYS A 402 -21.00 -19.54 1.60
CA LYS A 402 -22.16 -18.82 2.14
C LYS A 402 -23.02 -18.23 1.03
N ASN A 403 -24.11 -18.91 0.67
CA ASN A 403 -24.94 -18.64 -0.50
C ASN A 403 -26.43 -18.79 -0.22
N THR A 404 -26.84 -19.02 1.04
CA THR A 404 -28.27 -19.08 1.37
C THR A 404 -28.76 -17.65 1.62
N PRO A 405 -29.60 -17.07 0.72
CA PRO A 405 -30.04 -15.70 0.91
C PRO A 405 -31.03 -15.61 2.07
N LEU A 406 -30.80 -14.65 2.94
CA LEU A 406 -31.75 -14.15 3.91
C LEU A 406 -32.46 -12.90 3.34
N ALA A 407 -33.32 -12.27 4.13
CA ALA A 407 -33.92 -10.98 3.75
C ALA A 407 -32.95 -9.80 3.99
N GLY A 408 -33.29 -8.63 3.47
CA GLY A 408 -32.48 -7.41 3.65
C GLY A 408 -32.61 -6.80 5.05
N VAL A 409 -31.70 -5.88 5.40
CA VAL A 409 -31.69 -5.16 6.68
C VAL A 409 -32.33 -3.79 6.52
N SER A 410 -33.21 -3.41 7.44
CA SER A 410 -33.72 -2.03 7.53
C SER A 410 -32.67 -1.18 8.24
N LEU A 411 -32.01 -0.28 7.51
CA LEU A 411 -31.01 0.63 8.09
C LEU A 411 -31.62 1.49 9.20
N THR A 412 -32.89 1.87 9.04
CA THR A 412 -33.63 2.66 10.04
C THR A 412 -33.77 1.91 11.36
N GLU A 413 -34.09 0.63 11.28
CA GLU A 413 -34.20 -0.24 12.45
C GLU A 413 -32.84 -0.49 13.09
N TYR A 414 -31.81 -0.70 12.26
CA TYR A 414 -30.42 -0.87 12.71
C TYR A 414 -29.92 0.34 13.50
N CYS A 415 -29.97 1.55 12.93
CA CYS A 415 -29.50 2.73 13.65
C CYS A 415 -30.37 3.04 14.88
N SER A 416 -31.70 2.84 14.79
CA SER A 416 -32.60 3.08 15.93
C SER A 416 -32.33 2.14 17.11
N SER A 417 -31.83 0.91 16.86
CA SER A 417 -31.42 -0.01 17.93
C SER A 417 -30.25 0.51 18.77
N GLN A 418 -29.51 1.50 18.27
CA GLN A 418 -28.38 2.15 18.92
C GLN A 418 -28.71 3.60 19.32
N ASP A 419 -29.99 3.99 19.32
CA ASP A 419 -30.46 5.37 19.53
C ASP A 419 -29.90 6.39 18.53
N LEU A 420 -29.58 5.95 17.30
CA LEU A 420 -29.05 6.76 16.21
C LEU A 420 -30.06 6.88 15.06
N LYS A 421 -29.92 7.91 14.23
CA LYS A 421 -30.77 8.10 13.02
C LYS A 421 -29.99 7.75 11.75
N VAL A 422 -30.66 7.25 10.73
CA VAL A 422 -30.02 7.01 9.42
C VAL A 422 -29.83 8.32 8.68
N SER A 423 -28.66 8.49 8.08
CA SER A 423 -28.35 9.54 7.11
C SER A 423 -27.44 8.94 6.03
N GLY A 424 -28.02 8.56 4.88
CA GLY A 424 -27.31 7.84 3.83
C GLY A 424 -26.78 6.49 4.30
N GLU A 425 -25.46 6.30 4.22
CA GLU A 425 -24.76 5.09 4.68
C GLU A 425 -24.26 5.18 6.13
N TYR A 426 -24.75 6.15 6.91
CA TYR A 426 -24.29 6.42 8.26
C TYR A 426 -25.43 6.37 9.28
N CYS A 427 -25.10 5.90 10.49
CA CYS A 427 -25.88 6.20 11.68
C CYS A 427 -25.35 7.49 12.30
N VAL A 428 -26.24 8.45 12.58
CA VAL A 428 -25.88 9.79 13.03
C VAL A 428 -26.62 10.21 14.30
N HIS A 429 -25.96 11.03 15.11
CA HIS A 429 -26.52 11.67 16.30
C HIS A 429 -26.00 13.10 16.44
N PRO A 430 -26.88 14.12 16.50
CA PRO A 430 -26.47 15.49 16.76
C PRO A 430 -25.70 15.64 18.06
N ILE A 431 -24.61 16.39 18.02
CA ILE A 431 -23.77 16.69 19.17
C ILE A 431 -24.41 17.82 19.97
N ASP A 432 -24.75 17.54 21.23
CA ASP A 432 -24.98 18.58 22.23
C ASP A 432 -23.61 19.17 22.64
N LEU A 433 -23.34 20.40 22.20
CA LEU A 433 -22.08 21.10 22.48
C LEU A 433 -21.84 21.28 23.99
N THR A 434 -22.90 21.45 24.79
CA THR A 434 -22.76 21.57 26.25
C THR A 434 -22.35 20.23 26.85
N ALA A 435 -22.94 19.12 26.39
CA ALA A 435 -22.51 17.79 26.82
C ALA A 435 -21.06 17.50 26.42
N ALA A 436 -20.65 17.89 25.21
CA ALA A 436 -19.29 17.75 24.73
C ALA A 436 -18.28 18.58 25.56
N CYS A 437 -18.61 19.84 25.89
CA CYS A 437 -17.83 20.68 26.79
C CYS A 437 -17.58 20.02 28.15
N ARG A 438 -18.65 19.51 28.77
CA ARG A 438 -18.58 18.89 30.10
C ARG A 438 -17.74 17.61 30.06
N TRP A 439 -17.89 16.83 29.00
CA TRP A 439 -17.12 15.62 28.78
C TRP A 439 -15.63 15.91 28.57
N GLU A 440 -15.28 16.88 27.72
CA GLU A 440 -13.88 17.20 27.39
C GLU A 440 -13.09 17.73 28.59
N HIS A 441 -13.74 18.52 29.44
CA HIS A 441 -13.11 19.16 30.59
C HIS A 441 -13.41 18.50 31.94
N GLY A 442 -14.19 17.41 31.96
CA GLY A 442 -14.54 16.70 33.19
C GLY A 442 -15.30 17.55 34.22
N ARG A 443 -16.01 18.60 33.78
CA ARG A 443 -16.71 19.57 34.64
C ARG A 443 -18.19 19.61 34.30
N THR A 444 -19.05 19.52 35.31
CA THR A 444 -20.52 19.51 35.12
C THR A 444 -21.15 20.90 35.05
N ASP A 445 -20.44 21.92 35.53
CA ASP A 445 -20.92 23.30 35.63
C ASP A 445 -20.73 24.11 34.33
N LEU A 446 -20.01 23.55 33.35
CA LEU A 446 -19.79 24.19 32.05
C LEU A 446 -21.04 24.17 31.15
N ARG A 447 -21.17 25.21 30.34
CA ARG A 447 -22.12 25.35 29.23
C ARG A 447 -21.40 25.77 27.96
N ALA A 448 -21.86 25.28 26.81
CA ALA A 448 -21.35 25.74 25.53
C ALA A 448 -22.03 27.04 25.12
N LYS A 449 -21.25 27.99 24.60
CA LYS A 449 -21.70 29.25 24.02
C LYS A 449 -20.99 29.45 22.69
N LEU A 450 -21.75 29.74 21.63
CA LEU A 450 -21.19 30.14 20.35
C LEU A 450 -20.77 31.61 20.40
N THR A 451 -19.55 31.93 19.98
CA THR A 451 -19.06 33.32 19.91
C THR A 451 -19.40 33.98 18.57
N SER A 452 -19.83 33.21 17.57
CA SER A 452 -20.31 33.70 16.27
C SER A 452 -21.37 32.73 15.69
N ALA A 453 -21.83 32.99 14.46
CA ALA A 453 -22.70 32.06 13.73
C ALA A 453 -21.97 30.79 13.23
N ASP A 454 -20.63 30.73 13.32
CA ASP A 454 -19.84 29.56 12.96
C ASP A 454 -19.99 28.46 14.04
N PRO A 455 -20.42 27.24 13.69
CA PRO A 455 -20.48 26.09 14.61
C PRO A 455 -19.13 25.71 15.25
N ASN A 456 -18.00 26.13 14.68
CA ASN A 456 -16.66 25.93 15.27
C ASN A 456 -16.32 26.96 16.36
N SER A 457 -17.11 28.03 16.49
CA SER A 457 -16.86 29.11 17.45
C SER A 457 -17.34 28.81 18.88
N ALA A 458 -17.68 27.55 19.16
CA ALA A 458 -18.18 27.11 20.45
C ALA A 458 -17.08 27.15 21.52
N ILE A 459 -17.35 27.85 22.61
CA ILE A 459 -16.51 27.88 23.81
C ILE A 459 -17.29 27.35 25.01
N CYS A 460 -16.58 26.72 25.94
CA CYS A 460 -17.10 26.23 27.21
C CYS A 460 -16.93 27.30 28.28
N THR A 461 -18.04 27.71 28.91
CA THR A 461 -18.05 28.72 29.97
C THR A 461 -18.76 28.23 31.23
N ASP A 462 -18.26 28.59 32.40
CA ASP A 462 -18.98 28.44 33.67
C ASP A 462 -19.91 29.65 33.96
N SER A 463 -20.62 29.62 35.08
CA SER A 463 -21.57 30.67 35.46
C SER A 463 -20.91 32.04 35.70
N ALA A 464 -19.63 32.06 36.04
CA ALA A 464 -18.84 33.28 36.23
C ALA A 464 -18.19 33.78 34.93
N GLN A 465 -18.23 32.99 33.85
CA GLN A 465 -17.57 33.24 32.57
C GLN A 465 -16.02 33.28 32.67
N GLU A 466 -15.43 32.70 33.71
CA GLU A 466 -13.99 32.72 33.94
C GLU A 466 -13.26 31.61 33.18
N PHE A 467 -13.93 30.47 32.99
CA PHE A 467 -13.44 29.40 32.13
C PHE A 467 -13.86 29.67 30.68
N ALA A 468 -12.91 29.78 29.74
CA ALA A 468 -13.20 29.96 28.32
C ALA A 468 -12.23 29.14 27.48
N LYS A 469 -12.63 27.92 27.11
CA LYS A 469 -11.86 27.02 26.22
C LYS A 469 -12.73 26.49 25.09
N GLY A 470 -12.14 26.27 23.92
CA GLY A 470 -12.84 25.63 22.80
C GLY A 470 -13.05 24.13 23.04
N ILE A 471 -13.93 23.53 22.24
CA ILE A 471 -14.17 22.08 22.23
C ILE A 471 -13.34 21.47 21.09
N SER A 472 -12.26 20.78 21.43
CA SER A 472 -11.29 20.26 20.45
C SER A 472 -11.38 18.75 20.24
N LYS A 473 -11.95 18.01 21.20
CA LYS A 473 -11.98 16.54 21.23
C LYS A 473 -13.32 15.96 20.80
N MET A 474 -13.97 16.56 19.80
CA MET A 474 -15.28 16.14 19.30
C MET A 474 -15.32 14.67 18.85
N GLY A 475 -14.27 14.20 18.17
CA GLY A 475 -14.17 12.78 17.78
C GLY A 475 -14.08 11.83 18.99
N GLY A 476 -13.38 12.24 20.04
CA GLY A 476 -13.32 11.49 21.30
C GLY A 476 -14.69 11.42 21.98
N TYR A 477 -15.41 12.54 22.02
CA TYR A 477 -16.78 12.60 22.54
C TYR A 477 -17.70 11.64 21.77
N CYS A 478 -17.62 11.60 20.44
CA CYS A 478 -18.45 10.70 19.64
C CYS A 478 -18.19 9.23 19.91
N LYS A 479 -16.92 8.83 20.08
CA LYS A 479 -16.57 7.45 20.47
C LYS A 479 -17.13 7.10 21.85
N ALA A 480 -17.01 8.01 22.82
CA ALA A 480 -17.55 7.81 24.16
C ALA A 480 -19.09 7.75 24.17
N LYS A 481 -19.76 8.59 23.37
CA LYS A 481 -21.22 8.68 23.29
C LYS A 481 -21.85 7.47 22.60
N THR A 482 -21.21 6.97 21.55
CA THR A 482 -21.76 5.89 20.70
C THR A 482 -21.23 4.51 21.06
N GLY A 483 -20.10 4.43 21.77
CA GLY A 483 -19.38 3.17 22.03
C GLY A 483 -18.63 2.62 20.81
N ALA A 484 -18.80 3.22 19.63
CA ALA A 484 -18.17 2.77 18.39
C ALA A 484 -16.78 3.40 18.22
N THR A 485 -15.77 2.57 17.96
CA THR A 485 -14.37 3.01 17.82
C THR A 485 -14.11 3.83 16.56
N ASP A 486 -14.95 3.66 15.54
CA ASP A 486 -14.93 4.33 14.24
C ASP A 486 -15.88 5.54 14.18
N ALA A 487 -16.53 5.92 15.28
CA ALA A 487 -17.34 7.12 15.33
C ALA A 487 -16.48 8.38 15.10
N VAL A 488 -16.94 9.24 14.18
CA VAL A 488 -16.30 10.52 13.87
C VAL A 488 -17.27 11.67 14.09
N ALA A 489 -16.76 12.83 14.46
CA ALA A 489 -17.53 14.07 14.50
C ALA A 489 -17.39 14.81 13.17
N THR A 490 -18.49 15.31 12.60
CA THR A 490 -18.45 16.11 11.38
C THR A 490 -19.51 17.21 11.33
N LEU A 491 -19.24 18.27 10.57
CA LEU A 491 -20.19 19.29 10.13
C LEU A 491 -20.69 19.06 8.69
N ASN A 492 -20.06 18.14 7.95
CA ASN A 492 -20.30 17.92 6.53
C ASN A 492 -21.37 16.86 6.25
N ASN A 493 -22.27 16.60 7.22
CA ASN A 493 -23.37 15.67 7.01
C ASN A 493 -24.51 16.34 6.23
N SER A 494 -24.90 15.71 5.12
CA SER A 494 -25.90 16.26 4.18
C SER A 494 -27.29 16.45 4.80
N SER A 495 -27.65 15.63 5.80
CA SER A 495 -28.93 15.72 6.52
C SER A 495 -28.90 16.68 7.71
N HIS A 496 -27.72 17.13 8.15
CA HIS A 496 -27.54 17.98 9.35
C HIS A 496 -26.57 19.14 9.07
N ARG A 497 -26.92 19.99 8.09
CA ARG A 497 -26.08 21.13 7.71
C ARG A 497 -25.93 22.12 8.86
N GLY A 498 -24.68 22.54 9.12
CA GLY A 498 -24.37 23.54 10.13
C GLY A 498 -24.50 23.06 11.58
N THR A 499 -24.67 21.75 11.80
CA THR A 499 -24.74 21.16 13.14
C THR A 499 -23.74 20.03 13.24
N TRP A 500 -22.96 20.02 14.31
CA TRP A 500 -22.05 18.91 14.58
C TRP A 500 -22.84 17.62 14.81
N VAL A 501 -22.45 16.55 14.13
CA VAL A 501 -23.01 15.22 14.34
C VAL A 501 -21.90 14.22 14.60
N CYS A 502 -22.16 13.29 15.52
CA CYS A 502 -21.47 12.01 15.54
C CYS A 502 -22.01 11.17 14.40
N GLN A 503 -21.14 10.63 13.56
CA GLN A 503 -21.50 9.72 12.48
C GLN A 503 -20.66 8.44 12.57
N ILE A 504 -21.30 7.31 12.29
CA ILE A 504 -20.72 5.97 12.30
C ILE A 504 -21.06 5.35 10.96
N LYS A 505 -20.09 4.77 10.27
CA LYS A 505 -20.35 4.10 9.00
C LYS A 505 -21.09 2.80 9.28
N ILE A 506 -22.16 2.53 8.53
CA ILE A 506 -22.91 1.28 8.71
C ILE A 506 -22.07 0.14 8.13
N ASP A 507 -21.66 -0.79 9.00
CA ASP A 507 -21.12 -2.08 8.59
C ASP A 507 -22.31 -3.03 8.35
N MET A 508 -22.50 -3.39 7.08
CA MET A 508 -23.64 -4.21 6.67
C MET A 508 -23.53 -5.66 7.11
N ASP A 509 -22.32 -6.20 7.29
CA ASP A 509 -22.11 -7.55 7.79
C ASP A 509 -22.51 -7.61 9.28
N VAL A 510 -22.08 -6.61 10.05
CA VAL A 510 -22.48 -6.44 11.46
C VAL A 510 -23.99 -6.24 11.58
N ALA A 511 -24.59 -5.43 10.70
CA ALA A 511 -26.03 -5.22 10.67
C ALA A 511 -26.81 -6.54 10.37
N CYS A 512 -26.27 -7.39 9.49
CA CYS A 512 -26.81 -8.73 9.24
C CYS A 512 -26.72 -9.62 10.48
N VAL A 513 -25.55 -9.72 11.11
CA VAL A 513 -25.32 -10.51 12.34
C VAL A 513 -26.28 -10.09 13.44
N LEU A 514 -26.44 -8.79 13.67
CA LEU A 514 -27.34 -8.26 14.71
C LEU A 514 -28.82 -8.53 14.43
N LYS A 515 -29.25 -8.39 13.16
CA LYS A 515 -30.65 -8.65 12.79
C LYS A 515 -31.03 -10.12 12.93
N TYR A 516 -30.18 -11.03 12.44
CA TYR A 516 -30.49 -12.45 12.37
C TYR A 516 -29.99 -13.25 13.57
N LYS A 517 -29.20 -12.62 14.46
CA LYS A 517 -28.57 -13.26 15.62
C LYS A 517 -27.82 -14.54 15.25
N LYS A 518 -27.18 -14.51 14.08
CA LYS A 518 -26.33 -15.58 13.57
C LYS A 518 -24.95 -14.99 13.35
N ASP A 519 -23.95 -15.71 13.83
CA ASP A 519 -22.57 -15.40 13.52
C ASP A 519 -22.30 -15.70 12.04
N ASP A 520 -21.20 -15.16 11.51
CA ASP A 520 -20.72 -15.52 10.19
C ASP A 520 -21.63 -15.10 9.01
N LEU A 521 -22.48 -14.07 9.15
CA LEU A 521 -23.24 -13.56 8.00
C LEU A 521 -22.43 -12.59 7.14
N VAL A 522 -22.69 -12.58 5.84
CA VAL A 522 -22.12 -11.60 4.89
C VAL A 522 -23.23 -10.87 4.15
N ALA A 523 -23.11 -9.56 4.01
CA ALA A 523 -24.02 -8.72 3.26
C ALA A 523 -23.50 -8.54 1.83
N ARG A 524 -24.39 -8.67 0.84
CA ARG A 524 -24.08 -8.31 -0.55
C ARG A 524 -25.09 -7.30 -1.04
N GLN A 525 -24.62 -6.30 -1.76
CA GLN A 525 -25.46 -5.31 -2.41
C GLN A 525 -25.82 -5.81 -3.82
N ALA A 526 -27.11 -5.84 -4.13
CA ALA A 526 -27.60 -6.10 -5.48
C ALA A 526 -27.39 -4.87 -6.39
N GLY A 527 -27.47 -5.07 -7.70
CA GLY A 527 -27.28 -3.98 -8.69
C GLY A 527 -28.31 -2.85 -8.61
N ASP A 528 -29.40 -3.05 -7.86
CA ASP A 528 -30.43 -2.05 -7.57
C ASP A 528 -30.18 -1.27 -6.26
N GLY A 529 -29.05 -1.53 -5.58
CA GLY A 529 -28.67 -0.89 -4.33
C GLY A 529 -29.23 -1.53 -3.07
N THR A 530 -30.06 -2.58 -3.19
CA THR A 530 -30.62 -3.30 -2.04
C THR A 530 -29.59 -4.23 -1.40
N TRP A 531 -29.56 -4.29 -0.07
CA TRP A 531 -28.65 -5.15 0.67
C TRP A 531 -29.34 -6.45 1.09
N THR A 532 -28.69 -7.57 0.84
CA THR A 532 -29.17 -8.91 1.21
C THR A 532 -28.12 -9.63 2.06
N CYS A 533 -28.54 -10.23 3.17
CA CYS A 533 -27.66 -11.04 4.02
C CYS A 533 -27.55 -12.48 3.49
N TYR A 534 -26.40 -13.13 3.66
CA TYR A 534 -26.15 -14.49 3.23
C TYR A 534 -25.54 -15.32 4.36
N GLU A 535 -26.07 -16.52 4.54
CA GLU A 535 -25.53 -17.60 5.39
C GLU A 535 -24.59 -18.51 4.64
#